data_AF-A0ABD3P3M2-F1
#
_entry.id   AF-A0ABD3P3M2-F1
#
_cell.length_a   1.000
_cell.length_b   1.000
_cell.length_c   1.000
_cell.angle_alpha   90.00
_cell.angle_beta   90.00
_cell.angle_gamma   90.00
#
_symmetry.space_group_name_H-M   'P 1'
#
loop_
_entity.id
_entity.type
_entity.pdbx_description
1 polymer ?
#
loop_
_entity_poly.entity_id
_entity_poly.type
_entity_poly.pdbx_seq_one_letter_code
_entity_poly.pdbx_strand_id
1 'polypeptide(L)'
;MRLAMPSPAKRTTSAGSLVRPSLNSLRIPSFSADDAATPKAGLKTEGESSEEIKPSSNDLFDNAMKALNMAASLIKKDRFDARRLGMESLVLLTDPLRAGMDTAKIASYVVLLGSAHGEMVYSENDVDALCDASSGLGIRETILEMIMTSDIADTTSDDADGFKGIEKEFTDSLTNLCLTVLSNALHAVEESVASSLPSTQLATESRALASSDHAVSKRFIDDTNSLFGCDVLSSLLKILGQAKAIPHDACHSARCLGFLFKGCGNSHKARARRDLDAKRIISAALEVGSRSHAKLADASRQAMETLTAVDDESKEEDDDQDQIERTEIVTPRPPDLGGQQHEDGSEYSQAN
;
A
#
# COMPACT_ATOMS: atom_id res chain seq x y z
N MET A 1 -36.40 17.17 -55.59
CA MET A 1 -37.17 16.38 -54.61
C MET A 1 -36.39 16.33 -53.31
N ARG A 2 -36.81 17.11 -52.30
CA ARG A 2 -36.18 17.13 -50.97
C ARG A 2 -36.93 16.14 -50.08
N LEU A 3 -36.26 15.06 -49.67
CA LEU A 3 -36.78 14.09 -48.71
C LEU A 3 -36.75 14.71 -47.32
N ALA A 4 -37.94 14.95 -46.75
CA ALA A 4 -38.11 15.39 -45.38
C ALA A 4 -37.85 14.22 -44.43
N MET A 5 -36.86 14.37 -43.55
CA MET A 5 -36.58 13.43 -42.46
C MET A 5 -37.60 13.61 -41.33
N PRO A 6 -38.10 12.52 -40.72
CA PRO A 6 -39.08 12.58 -39.64
C PRO A 6 -38.43 13.02 -38.32
N SER A 7 -39.15 13.90 -37.62
CA SER A 7 -38.82 14.43 -36.30
C SER A 7 -38.93 13.35 -35.21
N PRO A 8 -38.00 13.26 -34.24
CA PRO A 8 -38.05 12.27 -33.18
C PRO A 8 -39.17 12.59 -32.15
N ALA A 9 -40.00 11.58 -31.90
CA ALA A 9 -41.09 11.63 -30.92
C ALA A 9 -40.55 11.79 -29.50
N LYS A 10 -41.02 12.83 -28.81
CA LYS A 10 -40.81 13.03 -27.36
C LYS A 10 -41.52 11.92 -26.59
N ARG A 11 -40.77 10.96 -26.03
CA ARG A 11 -41.27 10.04 -25.02
C ARG A 11 -41.35 10.78 -23.68
N THR A 12 -42.57 11.10 -23.27
CA THR A 12 -42.88 11.48 -21.89
C THR A 12 -42.95 10.21 -21.04
N THR A 13 -41.86 9.88 -20.35
CA THR A 13 -41.88 8.87 -19.30
C THR A 13 -42.55 9.47 -18.07
N SER A 14 -43.78 9.04 -17.77
CA SER A 14 -44.45 9.35 -16.52
C SER A 14 -43.69 8.69 -15.36
N ALA A 15 -43.14 9.50 -14.48
CA ALA A 15 -42.53 9.06 -13.24
C ALA A 15 -43.59 8.39 -12.35
N GLY A 16 -43.54 7.06 -12.26
CA GLY A 16 -44.21 6.30 -11.22
C GLY A 16 -43.50 6.59 -9.90
N SER A 17 -44.14 7.42 -9.07
CA SER A 17 -43.74 7.70 -7.69
C SER A 17 -43.92 6.45 -6.84
N LEU A 18 -42.88 5.62 -6.76
CA LEU A 18 -42.79 4.56 -5.76
C LEU A 18 -42.39 5.21 -4.44
N VAL A 19 -43.37 5.31 -3.55
CA VAL A 19 -43.21 5.74 -2.16
C VAL A 19 -42.20 4.82 -1.49
N ARG A 20 -40.98 5.32 -1.28
CA ARG A 20 -39.98 4.70 -0.40
C ARG A 20 -40.52 4.67 1.03
N PRO A 21 -40.44 3.54 1.76
CA PRO A 21 -40.67 3.54 3.19
C PRO A 21 -39.55 4.34 3.88
N SER A 22 -39.92 5.45 4.52
CA SER A 22 -39.03 6.24 5.37
C SER A 22 -38.59 5.39 6.57
N LEU A 23 -37.35 4.91 6.57
CA LEU A 23 -36.65 4.38 7.74
C LEU A 23 -36.10 5.52 8.62
N ASN A 24 -36.95 6.50 8.94
CA ASN A 24 -36.68 7.51 9.96
C ASN A 24 -37.47 7.16 11.22
N SER A 25 -36.94 6.28 12.08
CA SER A 25 -37.18 6.34 13.54
C SER A 25 -36.35 5.29 14.28
N LEU A 26 -35.02 5.39 14.22
CA LEU A 26 -34.17 4.93 15.31
C LEU A 26 -33.71 6.18 16.05
N ARG A 27 -34.58 6.67 16.93
CA ARG A 27 -34.22 7.65 17.97
C ARG A 27 -33.11 7.02 18.80
N ILE A 28 -31.89 7.52 18.62
CA ILE A 28 -30.82 7.38 19.59
C ILE A 28 -31.34 8.07 20.87
N PRO A 29 -31.37 7.40 22.03
CA PRO A 29 -31.73 8.05 23.29
C PRO A 29 -30.71 9.16 23.56
N SER A 30 -31.16 10.40 23.57
CA SER A 30 -30.37 11.53 24.05
C SER A 30 -30.15 11.34 25.55
N PHE A 31 -28.96 10.93 25.94
CA PHE A 31 -28.52 11.02 27.33
C PHE A 31 -28.41 12.49 27.69
N SER A 32 -29.32 12.94 28.56
CA SER A 32 -29.29 14.26 29.19
C SER A 32 -28.08 14.31 30.13
N ALA A 33 -27.18 15.28 29.90
CA ALA A 33 -25.92 15.45 30.65
C ALA A 33 -26.08 16.32 31.91
N ASP A 34 -27.25 16.30 32.54
CA ASP A 34 -27.58 17.12 33.72
C ASP A 34 -28.09 16.26 34.87
N ASP A 35 -27.25 15.37 35.41
CA ASP A 35 -27.39 14.91 36.80
C ASP A 35 -26.13 14.16 37.30
N ALA A 36 -25.07 14.90 37.64
CA ALA A 36 -23.92 14.33 38.33
C ALA A 36 -23.26 15.36 39.26
N ALA A 37 -24.04 15.89 40.20
CA ALA A 37 -23.52 16.68 41.30
C ALA A 37 -23.94 16.05 42.64
N THR A 38 -23.30 14.93 43.00
CA THR A 38 -23.16 14.54 44.42
C THR A 38 -21.74 14.04 44.68
N PRO A 39 -20.92 14.78 45.46
CA PRO A 39 -19.64 14.28 45.92
C PRO A 39 -19.90 13.44 47.18
N LYS A 40 -19.79 12.12 47.08
CA LYS A 40 -19.84 11.26 48.26
C LYS A 40 -18.74 10.21 48.27
N ALA A 41 -17.98 10.32 49.35
CA ALA A 41 -17.25 9.28 50.07
C ALA A 41 -15.97 8.77 49.39
N GLY A 42 -14.85 9.15 50.01
CA GLY A 42 -13.51 8.74 49.64
C GLY A 42 -13.28 7.25 49.80
N LEU A 43 -12.64 6.69 48.79
CA LEU A 43 -11.72 5.57 48.96
C LEU A 43 -10.32 6.16 49.13
N LYS A 44 -9.79 6.09 50.35
CA LYS A 44 -8.35 6.15 50.58
C LYS A 44 -7.74 4.85 50.04
N THR A 45 -7.23 4.87 48.82
CA THR A 45 -6.28 3.85 48.35
C THR A 45 -4.89 4.32 48.77
N GLU A 46 -4.43 3.86 49.93
CA GLU A 46 -3.04 4.03 50.34
C GLU A 46 -2.14 3.17 49.45
N GLY A 47 -1.37 3.83 48.58
CA GLY A 47 0.05 3.57 48.37
C GLY A 47 0.51 2.14 48.19
N GLU A 48 0.05 1.45 47.15
CA GLU A 48 0.84 0.40 46.51
C GLU A 48 1.45 1.00 45.23
N SER A 49 2.71 1.42 45.34
CA SER A 49 3.56 1.76 44.20
C SER A 49 3.75 0.50 43.37
N SER A 50 2.80 0.22 42.46
CA SER A 50 2.96 -0.81 41.45
C SER A 50 4.11 -0.38 40.56
N GLU A 51 5.27 -1.01 40.76
CA GLU A 51 6.40 -0.89 39.84
C GLU A 51 5.90 -1.30 38.45
N GLU A 52 5.83 -0.33 37.55
CA GLU A 52 5.39 -0.52 36.18
C GLU A 52 6.45 -1.37 35.46
N ILE A 53 6.25 -2.68 35.43
CA ILE A 53 7.13 -3.61 34.72
C ILE A 53 7.00 -3.29 33.23
N LYS A 54 7.99 -2.58 32.69
CA LYS A 54 8.10 -2.33 31.25
C LYS A 54 8.22 -3.69 30.55
N PRO A 55 7.29 -4.04 29.63
CA PRO A 55 7.35 -5.32 28.93
C PRO A 55 8.67 -5.43 28.17
N SER A 56 9.24 -6.64 28.13
CA SER A 56 10.46 -6.86 27.34
C SER A 56 10.16 -6.69 25.85
N SER A 57 11.16 -6.32 25.05
CA SER A 57 11.01 -6.21 23.59
C SER A 57 10.52 -7.52 22.96
N ASN A 58 10.91 -8.66 23.54
CA ASN A 58 10.50 -9.98 23.07
C ASN A 58 9.01 -10.23 23.34
N ASP A 59 8.50 -9.84 24.52
CA ASP A 59 7.07 -9.97 24.83
C ASP A 59 6.21 -9.14 23.87
N LEU A 60 6.67 -7.93 23.52
CA LEU A 60 5.98 -7.06 22.56
C LEU A 60 5.93 -7.70 21.17
N PHE A 61 7.05 -8.24 20.70
CA PHE A 61 7.12 -8.96 19.43
C PHE A 61 6.19 -10.18 19.40
N ASP A 62 6.23 -11.01 20.45
CA ASP A 62 5.38 -12.19 20.56
C ASP A 62 3.89 -11.83 20.60
N ASN A 63 3.54 -10.75 21.28
CA ASN A 63 2.17 -10.25 21.33
C ASN A 63 1.71 -9.73 19.97
N ALA A 64 2.55 -8.97 19.27
CA ALA A 64 2.28 -8.51 17.90
C ALA A 64 2.07 -9.70 16.95
N MET A 65 2.94 -10.71 17.02
CA MET A 65 2.86 -11.91 16.20
C MET A 65 1.61 -12.74 16.50
N LYS A 66 1.21 -12.90 17.77
CA LYS A 66 -0.06 -13.56 18.13
C LYS A 66 -1.25 -12.81 17.55
N ALA A 67 -1.26 -11.48 17.62
CA ALA A 67 -2.34 -10.66 17.06
C ALA A 67 -2.42 -10.77 15.53
N LEU A 68 -1.28 -10.74 14.85
CA LEU A 68 -1.19 -10.92 13.39
C LEU A 68 -1.67 -12.31 12.95
N ASN A 69 -1.30 -13.36 13.69
CA ASN A 69 -1.78 -14.72 13.44
C ASN A 69 -3.30 -14.85 13.57
N MET A 70 -3.90 -14.20 14.57
CA MET A 70 -5.36 -14.15 14.73
C MET A 70 -6.02 -13.41 13.56
N ALA A 71 -5.49 -12.25 13.17
CA ALA A 71 -6.00 -11.47 12.05
C ALA A 71 -5.91 -12.27 10.73
N ALA A 72 -4.75 -12.89 10.44
CA ALA A 72 -4.56 -13.76 9.27
C ALA A 72 -5.57 -14.92 9.25
N SER A 73 -5.80 -15.57 10.40
CA SER A 73 -6.75 -16.67 10.52
C SER A 73 -8.20 -16.25 10.29
N LEU A 74 -8.55 -15.00 10.60
CA LEU A 74 -9.88 -14.44 10.31
C LEU A 74 -10.05 -14.08 8.83
N ILE A 75 -9.01 -13.53 8.21
CA ILE A 75 -8.97 -13.15 6.79
C ILE A 75 -9.13 -14.38 5.88
N LYS A 76 -8.55 -15.53 6.28
CA LYS A 76 -8.64 -16.79 5.51
C LYS A 76 -10.01 -17.50 5.61
N LYS A 77 -10.96 -17.00 6.41
CA LYS A 77 -12.29 -17.62 6.53
C LYS A 77 -13.19 -17.23 5.37
N ASP A 78 -14.07 -18.13 4.95
CA ASP A 78 -15.04 -17.87 3.87
C ASP A 78 -16.10 -16.82 4.23
N ARG A 79 -16.35 -16.63 5.53
CA ARG A 79 -17.40 -15.72 5.99
C ARG A 79 -16.97 -14.26 5.91
N PHE A 80 -17.78 -13.43 5.25
CA PHE A 80 -17.51 -11.99 5.06
C PHE A 80 -17.32 -11.22 6.38
N ASP A 81 -18.12 -11.52 7.40
CA ASP A 81 -18.02 -10.91 8.73
C ASP A 81 -16.66 -11.18 9.39
N ALA A 82 -16.17 -12.43 9.29
CA ALA A 82 -14.86 -12.80 9.79
C ALA A 82 -13.73 -12.12 9.00
N ARG A 83 -13.80 -12.09 7.67
CA ARG A 83 -12.80 -11.42 6.83
C ARG A 83 -12.70 -9.93 7.15
N ARG A 84 -13.86 -9.27 7.25
CA ARG A 84 -13.95 -7.86 7.63
C ARG A 84 -13.36 -7.62 9.01
N LEU A 85 -13.68 -8.44 10.01
CA LEU A 85 -13.11 -8.34 11.35
C LEU A 85 -11.58 -8.52 11.34
N GLY A 86 -11.07 -9.45 10.52
CA GLY A 86 -9.64 -9.64 10.32
C GLY A 86 -8.96 -8.40 9.74
N MET A 87 -9.57 -7.77 8.73
CA MET A 87 -9.05 -6.52 8.13
C MET A 87 -9.16 -5.32 9.07
N GLU A 88 -10.26 -5.17 9.80
CA GLU A 88 -10.40 -4.14 10.84
C GLU A 88 -9.32 -4.32 11.92
N SER A 89 -9.01 -5.56 12.30
CA SER A 89 -7.91 -5.86 13.23
C SER A 89 -6.55 -5.45 12.67
N LEU A 90 -6.29 -5.65 11.37
CA LEU A 90 -5.06 -5.17 10.73
C LEU A 90 -4.99 -3.64 10.68
N VAL A 91 -6.11 -2.94 10.49
CA VAL A 91 -6.14 -1.46 10.58
C VAL A 91 -5.71 -1.00 11.95
N LEU A 92 -6.14 -1.69 13.02
CA LEU A 92 -5.67 -1.40 14.39
C LEU A 92 -4.19 -1.65 14.55
N LEU A 93 -3.72 -2.83 14.10
CA LEU A 93 -2.36 -3.28 14.31
C LEU A 93 -1.33 -2.45 13.53
N THR A 94 -1.71 -1.86 12.40
CA THR A 94 -0.83 -1.02 11.58
C THR A 94 -0.86 0.46 11.97
N ASP A 95 -1.77 0.90 12.84
CA ASP A 95 -1.87 2.29 13.28
C ASP A 95 -0.95 2.56 14.49
N PRO A 96 0.12 3.38 14.35
CA PRO A 96 1.07 3.65 15.43
C PRO A 96 0.42 4.29 16.66
N LEU A 97 -0.65 5.06 16.48
CA LEU A 97 -1.34 5.74 17.58
C LEU A 97 -2.20 4.78 18.41
N ARG A 98 -2.58 3.63 17.84
CA ARG A 98 -3.49 2.66 18.48
C ARG A 98 -2.77 1.44 19.00
N ALA A 99 -1.81 0.91 18.25
CA ALA A 99 -1.06 -0.29 18.61
C ALA A 99 0.30 -0.01 19.26
N GLY A 100 0.77 1.25 19.21
CA GLY A 100 2.13 1.63 19.54
C GLY A 100 3.09 1.43 18.35
N MET A 101 4.16 2.22 18.32
CA MET A 101 5.09 2.27 17.19
C MET A 101 5.74 0.90 16.89
N ASP A 102 6.19 0.17 17.91
CA ASP A 102 6.87 -1.12 17.73
C ASP A 102 5.93 -2.17 17.11
N THR A 103 4.72 -2.32 17.66
CA THR A 103 3.69 -3.22 17.13
C THR A 103 3.30 -2.84 15.71
N ALA A 104 3.07 -1.55 15.46
CA ALA A 104 2.71 -1.03 14.15
C ALA A 104 3.81 -1.31 13.13
N LYS A 105 5.08 -1.09 13.48
CA LYS A 105 6.22 -1.38 12.63
C LYS A 105 6.31 -2.87 12.26
N ILE A 106 6.16 -3.77 13.24
CA ILE A 106 6.15 -5.23 12.98
C ILE A 106 5.02 -5.62 12.03
N ALA A 107 3.79 -5.15 12.31
CA ALA A 107 2.63 -5.40 11.45
C ALA A 107 2.83 -4.84 10.03
N SER A 108 3.48 -3.68 9.92
CA SER A 108 3.77 -3.03 8.64
C SER A 108 4.73 -3.83 7.78
N TYR A 109 5.78 -4.40 8.35
CA TYR A 109 6.69 -5.29 7.61
C TYR A 109 5.97 -6.55 7.13
N VAL A 110 5.09 -7.14 7.93
CA VAL A 110 4.27 -8.28 7.48
C VAL A 110 3.37 -7.91 6.30
N VAL A 111 2.75 -6.73 6.34
CA VAL A 111 1.88 -6.23 5.25
C VAL A 111 2.68 -5.92 3.98
N LEU A 112 3.83 -5.25 4.11
CA LEU A 112 4.60 -4.77 2.96
C LEU A 112 5.51 -5.84 2.38
N LEU A 113 6.21 -6.61 3.22
CA LEU A 113 7.24 -7.55 2.79
C LEU A 113 6.78 -9.01 2.90
N GLY A 114 5.66 -9.28 3.57
CA GLY A 114 5.20 -10.65 3.83
C GLY A 114 5.93 -11.35 4.99
N SER A 115 6.81 -10.63 5.69
CA SER A 115 7.59 -11.14 6.82
C SER A 115 7.67 -10.11 7.94
N ALA A 116 7.65 -10.56 9.20
CA ALA A 116 7.81 -9.68 10.37
C ALA A 116 9.25 -9.18 10.57
N HIS A 117 10.20 -9.84 9.90
CA HIS A 117 11.59 -9.43 9.86
C HIS A 117 11.72 -8.24 8.93
N GLY A 118 11.61 -7.03 9.50
CA GLY A 118 12.36 -5.90 8.98
C GLY A 118 13.85 -6.17 9.13
N GLU A 119 14.69 -5.26 8.64
CA GLU A 119 16.16 -5.28 8.81
C GLU A 119 16.59 -5.09 10.29
N MET A 120 15.89 -5.73 11.22
CA MET A 120 16.27 -5.81 12.62
C MET A 120 17.43 -6.79 12.69
N VAL A 121 18.61 -6.24 12.93
CA VAL A 121 19.88 -6.94 13.13
C VAL A 121 19.76 -7.77 14.41
N TYR A 122 19.15 -8.95 14.31
CA TYR A 122 19.31 -9.97 15.33
C TYR A 122 20.74 -10.49 15.20
N SER A 123 21.47 -10.50 16.32
CA SER A 123 22.78 -11.11 16.42
C SER A 123 22.73 -12.53 15.86
N GLU A 124 23.64 -12.85 14.94
CA GLU A 124 23.68 -14.04 14.07
C GLU A 124 23.62 -15.41 14.78
N ASN A 125 23.52 -15.44 16.10
CA ASN A 125 23.62 -16.65 16.91
C ASN A 125 22.28 -17.37 17.19
N ASP A 126 21.12 -16.79 16.85
CA ASP A 126 19.79 -17.38 17.12
C ASP A 126 18.94 -17.61 15.85
N VAL A 127 19.57 -17.63 14.67
CA VAL A 127 18.90 -17.42 13.36
C VAL A 127 18.17 -18.66 12.81
N ASP A 128 18.51 -19.88 13.21
CA ASP A 128 18.05 -21.08 12.48
C ASP A 128 16.68 -21.65 12.90
N ALA A 129 16.03 -21.15 13.96
CA ALA A 129 14.80 -21.77 14.49
C ALA A 129 13.51 -20.94 14.38
N LEU A 130 13.59 -19.63 14.06
CA LEU A 130 12.42 -18.73 14.03
C LEU A 130 12.02 -18.24 12.62
N CYS A 131 12.78 -18.59 11.59
CA CYS A 131 12.63 -18.04 10.23
C CYS A 131 11.36 -18.44 9.45
N ASP A 132 10.43 -19.23 10.01
CA ASP A 132 9.19 -19.65 9.32
C ASP A 132 7.88 -19.13 9.96
N ALA A 133 7.93 -18.45 11.11
CA ALA A 133 6.69 -18.15 11.86
C ALA A 133 5.81 -17.05 11.23
N SER A 134 6.38 -16.18 10.39
CA SER A 134 5.65 -15.06 9.75
C SER A 134 5.57 -15.16 8.23
N SER A 135 6.55 -15.80 7.60
CA SER A 135 6.54 -16.18 6.19
C SER A 135 5.36 -17.13 5.96
N GLY A 136 4.34 -16.71 5.21
CA GLY A 136 3.18 -17.56 4.92
C GLY A 136 1.90 -17.24 5.70
N LEU A 137 1.84 -16.10 6.41
CA LEU A 137 0.54 -15.62 6.91
C LEU A 137 -0.43 -15.31 5.76
N GLY A 138 0.06 -15.05 4.54
CA GLY A 138 -0.79 -14.75 3.39
C GLY A 138 -1.44 -13.37 3.45
N ILE A 139 -1.08 -12.54 4.43
CA ILE A 139 -1.70 -11.23 4.67
C ILE A 139 -1.40 -10.29 3.49
N ARG A 140 -0.12 -10.17 3.13
CA ARG A 140 0.33 -9.33 2.01
C ARG A 140 -0.37 -9.73 0.72
N GLU A 141 -0.37 -11.03 0.44
CA GLU A 141 -0.96 -11.60 -0.77
C GLU A 141 -2.45 -11.30 -0.84
N THR A 142 -3.18 -11.50 0.26
CA THR A 142 -4.62 -11.24 0.31
C THR A 142 -4.93 -9.75 0.13
N ILE A 143 -4.16 -8.86 0.75
CA ILE A 143 -4.35 -7.40 0.61
C ILE A 143 -4.11 -6.96 -0.84
N LEU A 144 -3.02 -7.43 -1.44
CA LEU A 144 -2.66 -7.08 -2.82
C LEU A 144 -3.68 -7.64 -3.81
N GLU A 145 -4.10 -8.90 -3.65
CA GLU A 145 -5.15 -9.51 -4.46
C GLU A 145 -6.43 -8.68 -4.42
N MET A 146 -6.89 -8.27 -3.22
CA MET A 146 -8.10 -7.44 -3.09
C MET A 146 -7.95 -6.06 -3.76
N ILE A 147 -6.82 -5.38 -3.58
CA ILE A 147 -6.57 -4.06 -4.18
C ILE A 147 -6.52 -4.17 -5.71
N MET A 148 -5.88 -5.21 -6.24
CA MET A 148 -5.59 -5.35 -7.67
C MET A 148 -6.75 -5.94 -8.47
N THR A 149 -7.61 -6.75 -7.85
CA THR A 149 -8.77 -7.37 -8.53
C THR A 149 -10.03 -6.50 -8.52
N SER A 150 -10.05 -5.41 -7.74
CA SER A 150 -11.18 -4.47 -7.60
C SER A 150 -11.75 -3.96 -8.94
N ASP A 151 -10.94 -3.97 -9.99
CA ASP A 151 -11.26 -3.45 -11.31
C ASP A 151 -12.11 -4.35 -12.21
N ILE A 152 -12.19 -5.64 -11.94
CA ILE A 152 -12.82 -6.60 -12.87
C ILE A 152 -14.36 -6.51 -12.79
N ALA A 153 -14.91 -5.97 -11.70
CA ALA A 153 -16.35 -6.03 -11.43
C ALA A 153 -17.20 -4.97 -12.17
N ASP A 154 -16.61 -3.86 -12.65
CA ASP A 154 -17.38 -2.66 -13.03
C ASP A 154 -17.83 -2.59 -14.49
N THR A 155 -17.46 -3.52 -15.37
CA THR A 155 -17.60 -3.31 -16.82
C THR A 155 -18.74 -4.04 -17.53
N THR A 156 -19.50 -4.95 -16.92
CA THR A 156 -20.29 -5.89 -17.75
C THR A 156 -21.69 -6.34 -17.31
N SER A 157 -22.34 -5.82 -16.26
CA SER A 157 -23.72 -6.29 -15.98
C SER A 157 -24.74 -5.21 -15.65
N ASP A 158 -25.57 -4.91 -16.66
CA ASP A 158 -26.82 -4.13 -16.60
C ASP A 158 -27.99 -4.94 -15.97
N ASP A 159 -27.69 -6.07 -15.33
CA ASP A 159 -28.69 -7.01 -14.83
C ASP A 159 -28.98 -6.77 -13.34
N ALA A 160 -30.22 -6.36 -13.10
CA ALA A 160 -30.84 -5.88 -11.87
C ALA A 160 -31.02 -6.96 -10.76
N ASP A 161 -30.08 -7.88 -10.61
CA ASP A 161 -30.10 -8.85 -9.52
C ASP A 161 -29.59 -8.18 -8.24
N GLY A 162 -30.50 -7.88 -7.32
CA GLY A 162 -30.22 -7.17 -6.05
C GLY A 162 -29.13 -7.82 -5.17
N PHE A 163 -28.73 -9.05 -5.45
CA PHE A 163 -27.62 -9.72 -4.78
C PHE A 163 -26.24 -9.14 -5.16
N LYS A 164 -26.06 -8.74 -6.43
CA LYS A 164 -24.77 -8.17 -6.91
C LYS A 164 -24.43 -6.84 -6.22
N GLY A 165 -25.44 -6.03 -5.91
CA GLY A 165 -25.24 -4.77 -5.20
C GLY A 165 -24.70 -4.96 -3.78
N ILE A 166 -25.15 -6.01 -3.10
CA ILE A 166 -24.72 -6.33 -1.72
C ILE A 166 -23.27 -6.83 -1.72
N GLU A 167 -22.93 -7.73 -2.64
CA GLU A 167 -21.55 -8.25 -2.77
C GLU A 167 -20.55 -7.14 -3.15
N LYS A 168 -20.98 -6.20 -4.01
CA LYS A 168 -20.20 -5.01 -4.34
C LYS A 168 -19.94 -4.14 -3.11
N GLU A 169 -20.97 -3.83 -2.32
CA GLU A 169 -20.80 -3.02 -1.10
C GLU A 169 -19.81 -3.66 -0.11
N PHE A 170 -19.85 -4.99 0.03
CA PHE A 170 -18.88 -5.69 0.86
C PHE A 170 -17.45 -5.64 0.31
N THR A 171 -17.30 -5.79 -1.01
CA THR A 171 -15.99 -5.74 -1.68
C THR A 171 -15.41 -4.34 -1.62
N ASP A 172 -16.22 -3.31 -1.81
CA ASP A 172 -15.83 -1.90 -1.69
C ASP A 172 -15.38 -1.61 -0.25
N SER A 173 -16.14 -2.08 0.75
CA SER A 173 -15.76 -1.93 2.16
C SER A 173 -14.45 -2.64 2.52
N LEU A 174 -14.18 -3.83 1.96
CA LEU A 174 -12.92 -4.54 2.19
C LEU A 174 -11.75 -3.86 1.49
N THR A 175 -11.96 -3.36 0.27
CA THR A 175 -10.95 -2.61 -0.48
C THR A 175 -10.54 -1.35 0.27
N ASN A 176 -11.51 -0.62 0.83
CA ASN A 176 -11.24 0.55 1.67
C ASN A 176 -10.38 0.20 2.91
N LEU A 177 -10.68 -0.92 3.58
CA LEU A 177 -9.87 -1.40 4.71
C LEU A 177 -8.46 -1.78 4.25
N CYS A 178 -8.30 -2.48 3.13
CA CYS A 178 -7.00 -2.85 2.57
C CYS A 178 -6.14 -1.62 2.26
N LEU A 179 -6.71 -0.59 1.63
CA LEU A 179 -6.03 0.67 1.36
C LEU A 179 -5.66 1.41 2.65
N THR A 180 -6.49 1.31 3.69
CA THR A 180 -6.18 1.87 5.01
C THR A 180 -5.01 1.14 5.66
N VAL A 181 -5.02 -0.19 5.66
CA VAL A 181 -3.93 -1.03 6.17
C VAL A 181 -2.63 -0.70 5.45
N LEU A 182 -2.63 -0.63 4.11
CA LEU A 182 -1.46 -0.30 3.32
C LEU A 182 -0.95 1.11 3.61
N SER A 183 -1.84 2.10 3.69
CA SER A 183 -1.49 3.48 4.01
C SER A 183 -0.89 3.62 5.40
N ASN A 184 -1.44 2.92 6.40
CA ASN A 184 -0.92 2.91 7.76
C ASN A 184 0.45 2.23 7.81
N ALA A 185 0.60 1.10 7.09
CA ALA A 185 1.85 0.36 7.06
C ALA A 185 3.01 1.18 6.48
N LEU A 186 2.78 1.86 5.36
CA LEU A 186 3.76 2.74 4.74
C LEU A 186 4.15 3.91 5.66
N HIS A 187 3.16 4.53 6.32
CA HIS A 187 3.39 5.62 7.27
C HIS A 187 4.20 5.19 8.49
N ALA A 188 3.86 4.03 9.09
CA ALA A 188 4.56 3.53 10.27
C ALA A 188 6.03 3.22 9.99
N VAL A 189 6.34 2.64 8.83
CA VAL A 189 7.74 2.41 8.42
C VAL A 189 8.47 3.74 8.28
N GLU A 190 7.89 4.72 7.58
CA GLU A 190 8.51 6.03 7.37
C GLU A 190 8.72 6.82 8.68
N GLU A 191 7.73 6.84 9.56
CA GLU A 191 7.80 7.55 10.84
C GLU A 191 8.86 6.93 11.78
N SER A 192 9.05 5.61 11.69
CA SER A 192 10.11 4.93 12.44
C SER A 192 11.52 5.38 12.03
N VAL A 193 11.70 5.79 10.76
CA VAL A 193 12.97 6.35 10.27
C VAL A 193 13.18 7.74 10.84
N ALA A 194 12.15 8.59 10.75
CA ALA A 194 12.22 9.98 11.18
C ALA A 194 12.52 10.12 12.69
N SER A 195 11.98 9.22 13.50
CA SER A 195 12.22 9.19 14.95
C SER A 195 13.59 8.66 15.36
N SER A 196 14.24 7.87 14.50
CA SER A 196 15.56 7.26 14.79
C SER A 196 16.74 8.23 14.62
N LEU A 197 16.54 9.37 13.96
CA LEU A 197 17.60 10.36 13.73
C LEU A 197 17.91 11.12 15.03
N PRO A 198 19.09 10.92 15.66
CA PRO A 198 19.47 11.66 16.85
C PRO A 198 19.56 13.16 16.52
N SER A 199 18.79 13.97 17.25
CA SER A 199 18.56 15.38 16.90
C SER A 199 19.79 16.30 16.97
N THR A 200 20.98 15.84 17.33
CA THR A 200 22.17 16.71 17.34
C THR A 200 23.46 15.91 17.48
N GLN A 201 24.45 16.27 16.65
CA GLN A 201 25.89 15.99 16.78
C GLN A 201 26.43 14.65 16.22
N LEU A 202 26.70 14.63 14.91
CA LEU A 202 27.98 14.25 14.25
C LEU A 202 27.68 13.85 12.79
N ALA A 203 27.89 14.79 11.87
CA ALA A 203 27.23 14.85 10.56
C ALA A 203 27.85 14.02 9.41
N THR A 204 28.73 13.03 9.69
CA THR A 204 29.56 12.46 8.60
C THR A 204 29.44 10.94 8.43
N GLU A 205 29.04 10.18 9.44
CA GLU A 205 28.91 8.70 9.32
C GLU A 205 27.45 8.23 9.13
N SER A 206 26.46 9.12 9.32
CA SER A 206 25.04 8.74 9.28
C SER A 206 24.45 8.56 7.88
N ARG A 207 25.20 8.81 6.80
CA ARG A 207 24.66 8.81 5.43
C ARG A 207 24.53 7.41 4.83
N ALA A 208 25.33 6.44 5.27
CA ALA A 208 25.27 5.06 4.78
C ALA A 208 24.04 4.29 5.31
N LEU A 209 23.53 4.62 6.51
CA LEU A 209 22.39 3.94 7.12
C LEU A 209 21.04 4.44 6.58
N ALA A 210 20.93 5.72 6.18
CA ALA A 210 19.70 6.27 5.59
C ALA A 210 19.33 5.63 4.22
N SER A 211 20.28 4.92 3.58
CA SER A 211 20.06 4.19 2.33
C SER A 211 19.16 2.96 2.48
N SER A 212 19.09 2.34 3.67
CA SER A 212 18.43 1.03 3.80
C SER A 212 16.90 1.15 3.84
N ASP A 213 16.33 2.21 4.40
CA ASP A 213 14.88 2.34 4.54
C ASP A 213 14.17 2.76 3.25
N HIS A 214 14.82 3.55 2.37
CA HIS A 214 14.33 3.76 1.00
C HIS A 214 14.20 2.42 0.24
N ALA A 215 14.94 1.39 0.67
CA ALA A 215 14.81 0.06 0.07
C ALA A 215 13.44 -0.58 0.34
N VAL A 216 12.70 -0.23 1.41
CA VAL A 216 11.43 -0.92 1.72
C VAL A 216 10.37 -0.63 0.65
N SER A 217 10.13 0.64 0.31
CA SER A 217 9.13 1.00 -0.72
C SER A 217 9.54 0.50 -2.10
N LYS A 218 10.83 0.61 -2.45
CA LYS A 218 11.36 0.09 -3.71
C LYS A 218 11.20 -1.42 -3.81
N ARG A 219 11.67 -2.15 -2.79
CA ARG A 219 11.55 -3.61 -2.67
C ARG A 219 10.09 -4.04 -2.71
N PHE A 220 9.19 -3.34 -2.00
CA PHE A 220 7.78 -3.64 -2.05
C PHE A 220 7.22 -3.58 -3.49
N ILE A 221 7.58 -2.55 -4.26
CA ILE A 221 7.14 -2.42 -5.66
C ILE A 221 7.73 -3.53 -6.52
N ASP A 222 9.04 -3.77 -6.40
CA ASP A 222 9.76 -4.78 -7.18
C ASP A 222 9.25 -6.20 -6.88
N ASP A 223 9.16 -6.57 -5.61
CA ASP A 223 8.67 -7.87 -5.15
C ASP A 223 7.22 -8.07 -5.57
N THR A 224 6.39 -7.03 -5.50
CA THR A 224 4.97 -7.11 -5.90
C THR A 224 4.84 -7.34 -7.40
N ASN A 225 5.61 -6.62 -8.21
CA ASN A 225 5.62 -6.82 -9.65
C ASN A 225 6.15 -8.20 -10.03
N SER A 226 7.17 -8.71 -9.33
CA SER A 226 7.73 -10.04 -9.56
C SER A 226 6.79 -11.17 -9.15
N LEU A 227 6.07 -11.05 -8.03
CA LEU A 227 5.23 -12.12 -7.48
C LEU A 227 3.88 -12.22 -8.19
N PHE A 228 3.25 -11.09 -8.48
CA PHE A 228 1.89 -11.05 -9.04
C PHE A 228 1.86 -10.77 -10.54
N GLY A 229 3.00 -10.38 -11.13
CA GLY A 229 3.06 -9.96 -12.53
C GLY A 229 2.27 -8.67 -12.81
N CYS A 230 1.92 -7.92 -11.75
CA CYS A 230 1.13 -6.70 -11.86
C CYS A 230 1.76 -5.55 -11.06
N ASP A 231 1.55 -4.35 -11.58
CA ASP A 231 2.15 -3.14 -11.03
C ASP A 231 1.22 -2.46 -10.03
N VAL A 232 1.61 -2.50 -8.75
CA VAL A 232 0.88 -1.85 -7.65
C VAL A 232 0.68 -0.34 -7.89
N LEU A 233 1.64 0.35 -8.54
CA LEU A 233 1.51 1.77 -8.84
C LEU A 233 0.37 2.01 -9.83
N SER A 234 0.23 1.15 -10.84
CA SER A 234 -0.86 1.20 -11.83
C SER A 234 -2.21 1.00 -11.15
N SER A 235 -2.35 0.00 -10.28
CA SER A 235 -3.60 -0.25 -9.54
C SER A 235 -3.98 0.91 -8.63
N LEU A 236 -3.03 1.45 -7.86
CA LEU A 236 -3.27 2.62 -7.00
C LEU A 236 -3.65 3.86 -7.83
N LEU A 237 -2.95 4.14 -8.92
CA LEU A 237 -3.29 5.26 -9.81
C LEU A 237 -4.68 5.11 -10.42
N LYS A 238 -5.11 3.89 -10.73
CA LYS A 238 -6.45 3.64 -11.24
C LYS A 238 -7.53 3.94 -10.19
N ILE A 239 -7.35 3.47 -8.95
CA ILE A 239 -8.23 3.80 -7.81
C ILE A 239 -8.26 5.32 -7.59
N LEU A 240 -7.11 6.00 -7.65
CA LEU A 240 -7.02 7.45 -7.54
C LEU A 240 -7.79 8.16 -8.68
N GLY A 241 -7.74 7.62 -9.89
CA GLY A 241 -8.49 8.12 -11.04
C GLY A 241 -10.01 8.10 -10.85
N GLN A 242 -10.51 7.30 -9.90
CA GLN A 242 -11.92 7.24 -9.53
C GLN A 242 -12.32 8.24 -8.43
N ALA A 243 -11.46 9.20 -8.08
CA ALA A 243 -11.69 10.21 -7.04
C ALA A 243 -13.07 10.89 -7.05
N LYS A 244 -13.67 11.07 -8.23
CA LYS A 244 -15.00 11.67 -8.37
C LYS A 244 -16.12 10.76 -7.86
N ALA A 245 -15.97 9.44 -8.03
CA ALA A 245 -16.96 8.45 -7.61
C ALA A 245 -16.71 7.98 -6.18
N ILE A 246 -15.45 7.70 -5.84
CA ILE A 246 -15.05 7.08 -4.57
C ILE A 246 -13.91 7.88 -3.92
N PRO A 247 -14.21 9.07 -3.34
CA PRO A 247 -13.19 10.00 -2.85
C PRO A 247 -12.39 9.47 -1.65
N HIS A 248 -12.97 8.55 -0.86
CA HIS A 248 -12.31 7.95 0.29
C HIS A 248 -11.19 7.00 -0.12
N ASP A 249 -11.46 6.09 -1.07
CA ASP A 249 -10.48 5.14 -1.58
C ASP A 249 -9.38 5.87 -2.35
N ALA A 250 -9.76 6.86 -3.16
CA ALA A 250 -8.82 7.75 -3.81
C ALA A 250 -7.91 8.50 -2.80
N CYS A 251 -8.45 8.92 -1.65
CA CYS A 251 -7.65 9.57 -0.61
C CYS A 251 -6.59 8.62 -0.04
N HIS A 252 -6.95 7.38 0.28
CA HIS A 252 -5.98 6.38 0.78
C HIS A 252 -4.97 6.00 -0.30
N SER A 253 -5.41 5.84 -1.54
CA SER A 253 -4.52 5.57 -2.68
C SER A 253 -3.51 6.71 -2.89
N ALA A 254 -3.95 7.97 -2.86
CA ALA A 254 -3.06 9.13 -2.95
C ALA A 254 -2.00 9.14 -1.84
N ARG A 255 -2.39 8.80 -0.60
CA ARG A 255 -1.43 8.68 0.52
C ARG A 255 -0.41 7.57 0.28
N CYS A 256 -0.87 6.39 -0.15
CA CYS A 256 0.03 5.28 -0.49
C CYS A 256 1.03 5.70 -1.57
N LEU A 257 0.55 6.33 -2.65
CA LEU A 257 1.40 6.81 -3.74
C LEU A 257 2.44 7.84 -3.27
N GLY A 258 2.09 8.74 -2.34
CA GLY A 258 3.04 9.68 -1.75
C GLY A 258 4.22 8.99 -1.06
N PHE A 259 3.93 8.00 -0.20
CA PHE A 259 4.98 7.23 0.49
C PHE A 259 5.81 6.38 -0.49
N LEU A 260 5.14 5.75 -1.46
CA LEU A 260 5.82 4.92 -2.46
C LEU A 260 6.74 5.76 -3.35
N PHE A 261 6.27 6.91 -3.86
CA PHE A 261 7.11 7.78 -4.68
C PHE A 261 8.29 8.35 -3.91
N LYS A 262 8.14 8.62 -2.62
CA LYS A 262 9.26 9.06 -1.79
C LYS A 262 10.37 8.00 -1.67
N GLY A 263 10.01 6.72 -1.64
CA GLY A 263 10.97 5.62 -1.44
C GLY A 263 11.41 4.84 -2.68
N CYS A 264 10.68 4.90 -3.80
CA CYS A 264 10.92 3.98 -4.93
C CYS A 264 12.06 4.37 -5.89
N GLY A 265 12.65 5.55 -5.74
CA GLY A 265 13.72 6.04 -6.61
C GLY A 265 13.26 6.53 -7.99
N ASN A 266 14.20 7.09 -8.75
CA ASN A 266 13.93 7.82 -10.00
C ASN A 266 13.35 6.95 -11.13
N SER A 267 13.73 5.67 -11.22
CA SER A 267 13.26 4.76 -12.28
C SER A 267 11.74 4.56 -12.21
N HIS A 268 11.21 4.25 -11.03
CA HIS A 268 9.78 4.06 -10.80
C HIS A 268 9.00 5.36 -10.93
N LYS A 269 9.51 6.50 -10.42
CA LYS A 269 8.91 7.83 -10.64
C LYS A 269 8.84 8.16 -12.14
N ALA A 270 9.91 7.93 -12.88
CA ALA A 270 9.97 8.21 -14.32
C ALA A 270 8.96 7.36 -15.11
N ARG A 271 8.87 6.07 -14.79
CA ARG A 271 7.86 5.14 -15.34
C ARG A 271 6.44 5.59 -15.00
N ALA A 272 6.15 5.92 -13.73
CA ALA A 272 4.83 6.42 -13.33
C ALA A 272 4.43 7.69 -14.11
N ARG A 273 5.37 8.60 -14.36
CA ARG A 273 5.13 9.82 -15.14
C ARG A 273 4.88 9.54 -16.63
N ARG A 274 5.69 8.68 -17.25
CA ARG A 274 5.67 8.44 -18.71
C ARG A 274 4.63 7.42 -19.13
N ASP A 275 4.56 6.31 -18.41
CA ASP A 275 3.84 5.12 -18.86
C ASP A 275 2.46 5.00 -18.20
N LEU A 276 2.30 5.54 -16.99
CA LEU A 276 1.06 5.44 -16.21
C LEU A 276 0.28 6.76 -16.12
N ASP A 277 0.77 7.83 -16.77
CA ASP A 277 0.13 9.15 -16.80
C ASP A 277 -0.19 9.70 -15.40
N ALA A 278 0.67 9.36 -14.42
CA ALA A 278 0.44 9.64 -13.00
C ALA A 278 0.21 11.13 -12.74
N LYS A 279 0.92 12.00 -13.45
CA LYS A 279 0.80 13.45 -13.31
C LYS A 279 -0.63 13.92 -13.62
N ARG A 280 -1.21 13.49 -14.74
CA ARG A 280 -2.59 13.90 -15.09
C ARG A 280 -3.60 13.35 -14.09
N ILE A 281 -3.46 12.09 -13.69
CA ILE A 281 -4.36 11.43 -12.74
C ILE A 281 -4.35 12.15 -11.38
N ILE A 282 -3.16 12.39 -10.80
CA ILE A 282 -3.03 13.06 -9.51
C ILE A 282 -3.53 14.51 -9.59
N SER A 283 -3.26 15.23 -10.69
CA SER A 283 -3.81 16.57 -10.90
C SER A 283 -5.34 16.58 -10.94
N ALA A 284 -5.97 15.60 -11.59
CA ALA A 284 -7.43 15.48 -11.64
C ALA A 284 -8.02 15.17 -10.25
N ALA A 285 -7.40 14.26 -9.49
CA ALA A 285 -7.80 13.95 -8.12
C ALA A 285 -7.64 15.15 -7.17
N LEU A 286 -6.56 15.91 -7.32
CA LEU A 286 -6.33 17.16 -6.60
C LEU A 286 -7.43 18.19 -6.88
N GLU A 287 -7.86 18.33 -8.14
CA GLU A 287 -8.98 19.21 -8.51
C GLU A 287 -10.28 18.79 -7.82
N VAL A 288 -10.63 17.49 -7.85
CA VAL A 288 -11.80 16.96 -7.14
C VAL A 288 -11.70 17.22 -5.63
N GLY A 289 -10.55 16.92 -5.03
CA GLY A 289 -10.26 17.17 -3.62
C GLY A 289 -10.44 18.64 -3.25
N SER A 290 -9.90 19.57 -4.04
CA SER A 290 -9.99 21.01 -3.78
C SER A 290 -11.43 21.55 -3.75
N ARG A 291 -12.36 20.88 -4.46
CA ARG A 291 -13.77 21.26 -4.52
C ARG A 291 -14.62 20.64 -3.42
N SER A 292 -14.28 19.45 -2.97
CA SER A 292 -15.20 18.62 -2.18
C SER A 292 -14.58 17.79 -1.05
N HIS A 293 -13.27 17.53 -1.08
CA HIS A 293 -12.59 16.63 -0.13
C HIS A 293 -11.19 17.14 0.22
N ALA A 294 -11.08 17.98 1.27
CA ALA A 294 -9.82 18.59 1.69
C ALA A 294 -8.68 17.56 1.91
N LYS A 295 -8.96 16.45 2.60
CA LYS A 295 -7.98 15.39 2.85
C LYS A 295 -7.43 14.76 1.57
N LEU A 296 -8.27 14.57 0.55
CA LEU A 296 -7.85 14.07 -0.77
C LEU A 296 -6.96 15.11 -1.47
N ALA A 297 -7.28 16.40 -1.34
CA ALA A 297 -6.46 17.47 -1.92
C ALA A 297 -5.06 17.48 -1.29
N ASP A 298 -4.97 17.38 0.04
CA ASP A 298 -3.70 17.37 0.76
C ASP A 298 -2.87 16.14 0.40
N ALA A 299 -3.48 14.95 0.40
CA ALA A 299 -2.81 13.72 0.01
C ALA A 299 -2.33 13.76 -1.46
N SER A 300 -3.17 14.25 -2.38
CA SER A 300 -2.81 14.36 -3.80
C SER A 300 -1.69 15.38 -4.04
N ARG A 301 -1.66 16.45 -3.24
CA ARG A 301 -0.58 17.45 -3.28
C ARG A 301 0.75 16.84 -2.86
N GLN A 302 0.78 16.12 -1.74
CA GLN A 302 1.97 15.42 -1.27
C GLN A 302 2.47 14.38 -2.28
N ALA A 303 1.55 13.62 -2.89
CA ALA A 303 1.88 12.68 -3.95
C ALA A 303 2.46 13.37 -5.20
N MET A 304 1.92 14.54 -5.58
CA MET A 304 2.46 15.32 -6.70
C MET A 304 3.85 15.89 -6.39
N GLU A 305 4.06 16.41 -5.18
CA GLU A 305 5.34 16.95 -4.73
C GLU A 305 6.43 15.86 -4.76
N THR A 306 6.16 14.68 -4.20
CA THR A 306 7.09 13.54 -4.21
C THR A 306 7.34 12.97 -5.61
N LEU A 307 6.34 12.97 -6.49
CA LEU A 307 6.48 12.53 -7.90
C LEU A 307 7.33 13.49 -8.74
N THR A 308 7.27 14.79 -8.42
CA THR A 308 7.95 15.86 -9.19
C THR A 308 9.29 16.27 -8.60
N ALA A 309 9.56 15.93 -7.33
CA ALA A 309 10.88 16.03 -6.74
C ALA A 309 11.89 15.31 -7.65
N VAL A 310 12.72 16.10 -8.30
CA VAL A 310 13.90 15.60 -9.01
C VAL A 310 14.88 15.26 -7.90
N ASP A 311 15.26 13.99 -7.79
CA ASP A 311 16.31 13.62 -6.84
C ASP A 311 17.61 14.22 -7.39
N ASP A 312 17.93 15.45 -6.93
CA ASP A 312 19.15 16.19 -7.27
C ASP A 312 20.43 15.41 -6.89
N GLU A 313 20.28 14.29 -6.19
CA GLU A 313 21.36 13.37 -5.79
C GLU A 313 21.92 12.52 -6.95
N SER A 314 21.29 12.50 -8.13
CA SER A 314 21.74 11.66 -9.26
C SER A 314 22.70 12.36 -10.24
N LYS A 315 23.14 13.59 -9.97
CA LYS A 315 24.07 14.31 -10.86
C LYS A 315 25.56 13.98 -10.65
N GLU A 316 25.91 13.14 -9.69
CA GLU A 316 27.33 12.88 -9.35
C GLU A 316 27.91 11.57 -9.89
N GLU A 317 27.12 10.70 -10.54
CA GLU A 317 27.63 9.37 -10.99
C GLU A 317 27.92 9.25 -12.49
N ASP A 318 27.48 10.19 -13.34
CA ASP A 318 27.68 10.09 -14.80
C ASP A 318 28.93 10.83 -15.33
N ASP A 319 29.62 11.65 -14.51
CA ASP A 319 30.79 12.43 -14.96
C ASP A 319 32.13 11.66 -14.90
N ASP A 320 32.16 10.46 -14.31
CA ASP A 320 33.39 9.66 -14.16
C ASP A 320 33.54 8.51 -15.19
N GLN A 321 32.52 8.21 -16.00
CA GLN A 321 32.64 7.17 -17.04
C GLN A 321 33.31 7.66 -18.33
N ASP A 322 33.37 8.98 -18.58
CA ASP A 322 34.01 9.54 -19.78
C ASP A 322 35.55 9.69 -19.68
N GLN A 323 36.18 9.31 -18.56
CA GLN A 323 37.65 9.35 -18.41
C GLN A 323 38.36 7.99 -18.56
N ILE A 324 37.65 6.88 -18.76
CA ILE A 324 38.27 5.54 -18.89
C ILE A 324 38.41 5.07 -20.36
N GLU A 325 37.97 5.86 -21.35
CA GLU A 325 38.12 5.51 -22.78
C GLU A 325 39.43 5.99 -23.45
N ARG A 326 40.48 6.29 -22.67
CA ARG A 326 41.81 6.70 -23.19
C ARG A 326 43.01 5.90 -22.70
N THR A 327 42.81 4.66 -22.28
CA THR A 327 43.90 3.70 -22.18
C THR A 327 43.86 2.76 -23.39
N GLU A 328 44.66 3.11 -24.41
CA GLU A 328 45.01 2.24 -25.54
C GLU A 328 45.48 0.87 -25.02
N ILE A 329 44.60 -0.13 -25.04
CA ILE A 329 45.00 -1.53 -24.93
C ILE A 329 45.57 -1.93 -26.28
N VAL A 330 46.88 -1.77 -26.43
CA VAL A 330 47.67 -2.39 -27.51
C VAL A 330 47.49 -3.89 -27.40
N THR A 331 46.62 -4.45 -28.25
CA THR A 331 46.37 -5.89 -28.32
C THR A 331 47.47 -6.53 -29.18
N PRO A 332 48.28 -7.48 -28.66
CA PRO A 332 49.23 -8.20 -29.49
C PRO A 332 48.47 -9.12 -30.46
N ARG A 333 48.79 -8.96 -31.73
CA ARG A 333 48.25 -9.72 -32.87
C ARG A 333 48.48 -11.23 -32.66
N PRO A 334 47.43 -12.08 -32.62
CA PRO A 334 47.61 -13.51 -32.54
C PRO A 334 48.13 -14.07 -33.88
N PRO A 335 48.94 -15.14 -33.85
CA PRO A 335 49.41 -15.81 -35.06
C PRO A 335 48.26 -16.54 -35.76
N ASP A 336 48.20 -16.31 -37.06
CA ASP A 336 47.33 -16.96 -38.03
C ASP A 336 47.60 -18.48 -38.05
N LEU A 337 46.64 -19.26 -37.55
CA LEU A 337 46.61 -20.70 -37.67
C LEU A 337 45.39 -21.09 -38.50
N GLY A 338 45.66 -21.35 -39.78
CA GLY A 338 44.70 -21.95 -40.69
C GLY A 338 44.38 -23.41 -40.37
N GLY A 339 43.28 -23.88 -40.97
CA GLY A 339 42.77 -25.25 -40.89
C GLY A 339 41.67 -25.38 -39.82
N GLN A 340 40.53 -26.01 -40.04
CA GLN A 340 40.18 -27.04 -41.00
C GLN A 340 38.65 -27.07 -41.11
N GLN A 341 38.16 -27.29 -42.32
CA GLN A 341 36.78 -27.65 -42.60
C GLN A 341 36.46 -28.99 -41.91
N HIS A 342 35.33 -29.07 -41.21
CA HIS A 342 34.65 -30.34 -40.99
C HIS A 342 33.14 -30.12 -41.13
N GLU A 343 32.62 -30.58 -42.25
CA GLU A 343 31.22 -30.90 -42.45
C GLU A 343 30.88 -32.17 -41.64
N ASP A 344 29.74 -32.15 -40.94
CA ASP A 344 28.88 -33.29 -40.58
C ASP A 344 27.71 -32.67 -39.78
N GLY A 345 26.42 -32.87 -40.07
CA GLY A 345 25.77 -33.98 -40.76
C GLY A 345 25.02 -34.86 -39.77
N SER A 346 23.82 -34.46 -39.31
CA SER A 346 22.74 -35.33 -38.77
C SER A 346 21.58 -34.42 -38.32
N GLU A 347 20.38 -34.37 -38.92
CA GLU A 347 19.34 -35.41 -39.06
C GLU A 347 18.95 -36.11 -37.74
N TYR A 348 17.65 -36.41 -37.60
CA TYR A 348 16.88 -36.94 -36.44
C TYR A 348 16.18 -35.87 -35.57
N SER A 349 14.89 -35.96 -35.21
CA SER A 349 13.85 -36.95 -35.50
C SER A 349 12.49 -36.35 -35.15
N GLN A 350 11.47 -36.66 -35.95
CA GLN A 350 10.07 -36.61 -35.55
C GLN A 350 9.80 -37.63 -34.43
N ALA A 351 8.93 -37.29 -33.47
CA ALA A 351 8.01 -38.23 -32.83
C ALA A 351 6.90 -37.51 -32.05
N ASN A 352 5.66 -37.80 -32.48
CA ASN A 352 4.33 -37.75 -31.82
C ASN A 352 3.80 -36.48 -31.15
#